data_AF-A0A0C3BPB2-F1
#
_entry.id   AF-A0A0C3BPB2-F1
#
_cell.length_a   1.000
_cell.length_b   1.000
_cell.length_c   1.000
_cell.angle_alpha   90.00
_cell.angle_beta   90.00
_cell.angle_gamma   90.00
#
_symmetry.space_group_name_H-M   'P 1'
#
loop_
_entity.id
_entity.type
_entity.pdbx_description
1 polymer ?
#
loop_
_entity_poly.entity_id
_entity_poly.type
_entity_poly.pdbx_seq_one_letter_code
_entity_poly.pdbx_strand_id
1 'polypeptide(L)'
;INNRKYLKAVDTLERLVVQRLFELTKMNHSGTAYKLRRQIAKALGTRSQAIRTALNNYNRLVRTLDPPRPPLDFQDVVLYSSLAEFDLLRDNRNTIQNRIWAQPSYRAAMALYFKMKCAQEEIKRLNVEITRLRTFIRDDTALHLRVINSLQAHEHGLAATLSHQWELRAKVNLVHLTRLNAAACLPGYTG
;
A
#
# COMPACT_ATOMS: atom_id res chain seq x y z
N ILE A 1 34.57 15.30 0.20
CA ILE A 1 33.49 16.23 -0.28
C ILE A 1 32.63 15.59 -1.38
N ASN A 2 33.22 14.88 -2.36
CA ASN A 2 32.48 14.26 -3.48
C ASN A 2 31.43 13.24 -3.05
N ASN A 3 31.74 12.38 -2.07
CA ASN A 3 30.79 11.40 -1.55
C ASN A 3 29.54 12.04 -0.91
N ARG A 4 29.71 13.13 -0.14
CA ARG A 4 28.56 13.87 0.44
C ARG A 4 27.66 14.48 -0.65
N LYS A 5 28.25 15.01 -1.73
CA LYS A 5 27.50 15.54 -2.88
C LYS A 5 26.75 14.43 -3.61
N TYR A 6 27.38 13.26 -3.76
CA TYR A 6 26.77 12.06 -4.32
C TYR A 6 25.56 11.59 -3.51
N LEU A 7 25.70 11.40 -2.20
CA LEU A 7 24.60 10.96 -1.33
C LEU A 7 23.42 11.93 -1.38
N LYS A 8 23.69 13.25 -1.36
CA LYS A 8 22.63 14.26 -1.56
C LYS A 8 21.93 14.14 -2.90
N ALA A 9 22.65 13.76 -3.96
CA ALA A 9 22.06 13.55 -5.27
C ALA A 9 21.17 12.30 -5.29
N VAL A 10 21.58 11.22 -4.62
CA VAL A 10 20.75 10.02 -4.39
C VAL A 10 19.49 10.39 -3.62
N ASP A 11 19.60 11.09 -2.50
CA ASP A 11 18.44 11.50 -1.67
C ASP A 11 17.47 12.40 -2.46
N THR A 12 18.01 13.29 -3.28
CA THR A 12 17.20 14.17 -4.14
C THR A 12 16.44 13.35 -5.19
N LEU A 13 17.11 12.37 -5.81
CA LEU A 13 16.51 11.51 -6.81
C LEU A 13 15.42 10.62 -6.20
N GLU A 14 15.72 9.96 -5.08
CA GLU A 14 14.77 9.13 -4.32
C GLU A 14 13.53 9.95 -3.96
N ARG A 15 13.70 11.12 -3.34
CA ARG A 15 12.58 11.99 -2.95
C ARG A 15 11.68 12.31 -4.14
N LEU A 16 12.24 12.64 -5.30
CA LEU A 16 11.46 12.98 -6.49
C LEU A 16 10.71 11.77 -7.06
N VAL A 17 11.33 10.58 -7.06
CA VAL A 17 10.68 9.34 -7.52
C VAL A 17 9.56 8.94 -6.57
N VAL A 18 9.79 8.97 -5.26
CA VAL A 18 8.78 8.68 -4.23
C VAL A 18 7.59 9.63 -4.34
N GLN A 19 7.87 10.93 -4.48
CA GLN A 19 6.82 11.91 -4.74
C GLN A 19 6.01 11.54 -5.99
N ARG A 20 6.66 11.14 -7.10
CA ARG A 20 5.98 10.75 -8.35
C ARG A 20 5.07 9.53 -8.15
N LEU A 21 5.53 8.54 -7.37
CA LEU A 21 4.71 7.37 -7.00
C LEU A 21 3.44 7.78 -6.23
N PHE A 22 3.56 8.72 -5.30
CA PHE A 22 2.38 9.26 -4.59
C PHE A 22 1.41 9.99 -5.52
N GLU A 23 1.91 10.77 -6.50
CA GLU A 23 1.07 11.40 -7.50
C GLU A 23 0.33 10.38 -8.38
N LEU A 24 1.01 9.34 -8.85
CA LEU A 24 0.39 8.27 -9.63
C LEU A 24 -0.68 7.52 -8.82
N THR A 25 -0.38 7.21 -7.56
CA THR A 25 -1.33 6.56 -6.64
C THR A 25 -2.57 7.42 -6.45
N LYS A 26 -2.39 8.73 -6.25
CA LYS A 26 -3.49 9.69 -6.09
C LYS A 26 -4.30 9.86 -7.37
N MET A 27 -3.66 9.83 -8.55
CA MET A 27 -4.35 9.88 -9.84
C MET A 27 -5.29 8.68 -10.03
N ASN A 28 -4.85 7.49 -9.60
CA ASN A 28 -5.60 6.24 -9.72
C ASN A 28 -6.67 6.04 -8.63
N HIS A 29 -6.80 6.95 -7.67
CA HIS A 29 -7.78 6.84 -6.59
C HIS A 29 -9.20 7.25 -7.06
N SER A 30 -10.20 6.43 -6.71
CA SER A 30 -11.62 6.72 -6.93
C SER A 30 -12.06 7.96 -6.14
N GLY A 31 -12.94 8.79 -6.71
CA GLY A 31 -13.39 10.03 -6.05
C GLY A 31 -12.53 11.27 -6.32
N THR A 32 -11.49 11.17 -7.14
CA THR A 32 -10.69 12.33 -7.57
C THR A 32 -11.45 13.15 -8.62
N ALA A 33 -11.88 14.37 -8.24
CA ALA A 33 -12.58 15.27 -9.16
C ALA A 33 -11.73 15.64 -10.39
N TYR A 34 -12.39 15.91 -11.53
CA TYR A 34 -11.71 16.19 -12.81
C TYR A 34 -10.65 17.30 -12.72
N LYS A 35 -10.96 18.41 -12.05
CA LYS A 35 -10.01 19.52 -11.84
C LYS A 35 -8.75 19.06 -11.10
N LEU A 36 -8.90 18.22 -10.08
CA LEU A 36 -7.77 17.69 -9.31
C LEU A 36 -6.93 16.73 -10.17
N ARG A 37 -7.55 15.87 -10.98
CA ARG A 37 -6.83 15.01 -11.94
C ARG A 37 -5.96 15.82 -12.90
N ARG A 38 -6.50 16.93 -13.43
CA ARG A 38 -5.75 17.82 -14.33
C ARG A 38 -4.52 18.44 -13.64
N GLN A 39 -4.64 18.84 -12.37
CA GLN A 39 -3.50 19.34 -11.59
C GLN A 39 -2.46 18.25 -11.34
N ILE A 40 -2.88 17.03 -11.00
CA ILE A 40 -1.95 15.90 -10.80
C ILE A 40 -1.23 15.58 -12.11
N ALA A 41 -1.91 15.58 -13.25
CA ALA A 41 -1.29 15.36 -14.55
C ALA A 41 -0.22 16.42 -14.88
N LYS A 42 -0.51 17.69 -14.61
CA LYS A 42 0.49 18.77 -14.74
C LYS A 42 1.68 18.55 -13.81
N ALA A 43 1.41 18.20 -12.55
CA ALA A 43 2.45 17.97 -11.55
C ALA A 43 3.35 16.77 -11.91
N LEU A 44 2.78 15.69 -12.46
CA LEU A 44 3.53 14.54 -12.99
C LEU A 44 4.48 14.95 -14.13
N GLY A 45 4.05 15.82 -15.03
CA GLY A 45 4.90 16.36 -16.09
C GLY A 45 6.08 17.16 -15.53
N THR A 46 5.80 18.08 -14.62
CA THR A 46 6.85 18.85 -13.91
C THR A 46 7.81 17.94 -13.15
N ARG A 47 7.27 16.91 -12.47
CA ARG A 47 8.07 15.97 -11.69
C ARG A 47 8.94 15.08 -12.57
N SER A 48 8.44 14.63 -13.71
CA SER A 48 9.23 13.89 -14.70
C SER A 48 10.46 14.70 -15.15
N GLN A 49 10.27 15.99 -15.43
CA GLN A 49 11.39 16.86 -15.79
C GLN A 49 12.35 17.09 -14.61
N ALA A 50 11.85 17.25 -13.39
CA ALA A 50 12.69 17.37 -12.19
C ALA A 50 13.54 16.10 -11.96
N ILE A 51 12.96 14.91 -12.16
CA ILE A 51 13.69 13.63 -12.08
C ILE A 51 14.80 13.59 -13.13
N ARG A 52 14.54 13.97 -14.39
CA ARG A 52 15.57 14.02 -15.44
C ARG A 52 16.74 14.93 -15.04
N THR A 53 16.45 16.11 -14.50
CA THR A 53 17.50 17.04 -14.04
C THR A 53 18.29 16.46 -12.87
N ALA A 54 17.62 15.86 -11.88
CA ALA A 54 18.27 15.22 -10.75
C ALA A 54 19.15 14.03 -11.19
N LEU A 55 18.65 13.23 -12.13
CA LEU A 55 19.36 12.10 -12.73
C LEU A 55 20.62 12.56 -13.47
N ASN A 56 20.54 13.64 -14.25
CA ASN A 56 21.72 14.22 -14.92
C ASN A 56 22.78 14.66 -13.90
N ASN A 57 22.37 15.28 -12.79
CA ASN A 57 23.29 15.67 -11.74
C ASN A 57 23.91 14.44 -11.04
N TYR A 58 23.12 13.41 -10.76
CA TYR A 58 23.59 12.13 -10.25
C TYR A 58 24.63 11.51 -11.20
N ASN A 59 24.30 11.36 -12.48
CA ASN A 59 25.15 10.77 -13.52
C ASN A 59 26.45 11.55 -13.74
N ARG A 60 26.45 12.86 -13.51
CA ARG A 60 27.66 13.68 -13.49
C ARG A 60 28.54 13.37 -12.27
N LEU A 61 27.95 13.23 -11.09
CA LEU A 61 28.67 13.00 -9.84
C LEU A 61 29.27 11.59 -9.75
N VAL A 62 28.59 10.56 -10.25
CA VAL A 62 29.13 9.18 -10.24
C VAL A 62 30.42 9.03 -11.02
N ARG A 63 30.65 9.86 -12.05
CA ARG A 63 31.89 9.87 -12.84
C ARG A 63 33.07 10.49 -12.09
N THR A 64 32.81 11.27 -11.05
CA THR A 64 33.86 11.93 -10.24
C THR A 64 34.17 11.18 -8.94
N LEU A 65 33.52 10.04 -8.72
CA LEU A 65 33.81 9.13 -7.61
C LEU A 65 35.02 8.25 -7.94
N ASP A 66 35.68 7.78 -6.89
CA ASP A 66 36.75 6.79 -6.97
C ASP A 66 36.37 5.59 -6.09
N PRO A 67 36.04 4.42 -6.69
CA PRO A 67 35.95 4.16 -8.11
C PRO A 67 34.70 4.81 -8.76
N PRO A 68 34.74 5.10 -10.08
CA PRO A 68 33.57 5.60 -10.81
C PRO A 68 32.45 4.56 -10.83
N ARG A 69 31.20 5.04 -10.76
CA ARG A 69 29.99 4.19 -10.74
C ARG A 69 29.23 4.22 -12.06
N PRO A 70 28.47 3.16 -12.39
CA PRO A 70 27.64 3.16 -13.59
C PRO A 70 26.57 4.26 -13.53
N PRO A 71 26.31 4.96 -14.65
CA PRO A 71 25.20 5.88 -14.73
C PRO A 71 23.87 5.11 -14.71
N LEU A 72 22.81 5.79 -14.30
CA LEU A 72 21.45 5.27 -14.30
C LEU A 72 20.68 5.80 -15.52
N ASP A 73 19.86 4.95 -16.13
CA ASP A 73 18.89 5.38 -17.14
C ASP A 73 17.60 5.90 -16.50
N PHE A 74 16.91 6.78 -17.22
CA PHE A 74 15.65 7.33 -16.77
C PHE A 74 14.56 6.25 -16.68
N GLN A 75 14.53 5.28 -17.60
CA GLN A 75 13.55 4.20 -17.54
C GLN A 75 13.75 3.36 -16.29
N ASP A 76 14.99 3.00 -15.96
CA ASP A 76 15.31 2.25 -14.75
C ASP A 76 14.82 2.97 -13.50
N VAL A 77 15.14 4.27 -13.37
CA VAL A 77 14.76 5.09 -12.21
C VAL A 77 13.25 5.27 -12.08
N VAL A 78 12.52 5.31 -13.19
CA VAL A 78 11.05 5.40 -13.20
C VAL A 78 10.40 4.06 -12.89
N LEU A 79 11.05 2.96 -13.25
CA LEU A 79 10.64 1.59 -12.95
C LEU A 79 10.98 1.18 -11.52
N TYR A 80 11.83 1.95 -10.83
CA TYR A 80 12.10 1.74 -9.42
C TYR A 80 10.79 1.85 -8.62
N SER A 81 10.32 0.69 -8.20
CA SER A 81 9.08 0.51 -7.45
C SER A 81 9.35 0.28 -5.96
N SER A 82 10.63 0.18 -5.58
CA SER A 82 11.05 -0.10 -4.22
C SER A 82 12.11 0.90 -3.75
N LEU A 83 11.92 1.41 -2.53
CA LEU A 83 12.94 2.23 -1.84
C LEU A 83 14.30 1.52 -1.73
N ALA A 84 14.29 0.19 -1.68
CA ALA A 84 15.50 -0.62 -1.58
C ALA A 84 16.47 -0.39 -2.76
N GLU A 85 15.98 0.04 -3.92
CA GLU A 85 16.84 0.35 -5.07
C GLU A 85 17.72 1.59 -4.80
N PHE A 86 17.18 2.59 -4.10
CA PHE A 86 17.93 3.78 -3.69
C PHE A 86 18.87 3.51 -2.51
N ASP A 87 18.47 2.65 -1.58
CA ASP A 87 19.35 2.23 -0.48
C ASP A 87 20.59 1.49 -0.99
N LEU A 88 20.46 0.70 -2.05
CA LEU A 88 21.60 0.08 -2.71
C LEU A 88 22.55 1.12 -3.32
N LEU A 89 22.04 2.24 -3.85
CA LEU A 89 22.89 3.33 -4.36
C LEU A 89 23.68 4.01 -3.24
N ARG A 90 23.14 4.05 -2.01
CA ARG A 90 23.84 4.62 -0.84
C ARG A 90 24.99 3.75 -0.33
N ASP A 91 25.07 2.47 -0.74
CA ASP A 91 26.18 1.61 -0.33
C ASP A 91 27.50 2.15 -0.88
N ASN A 92 28.35 2.66 0.00
CA ASN A 92 29.65 3.23 -0.34
C ASN A 92 30.72 2.17 -0.60
N ARG A 93 30.53 0.94 -0.09
CA ARG A 93 31.54 -0.12 -0.15
C ARG A 93 31.36 -1.06 -1.34
N ASN A 94 30.31 -0.86 -2.16
CA ASN A 94 29.88 -1.74 -3.25
C ASN A 94 29.83 -3.23 -2.84
N THR A 95 29.72 -3.51 -1.54
CA THR A 95 29.81 -4.86 -1.00
C THR A 95 28.45 -5.53 -1.02
N ILE A 96 27.39 -4.73 -0.93
CA ILE A 96 26.01 -5.18 -0.88
C ILE A 96 25.50 -5.43 -2.30
N GLN A 97 25.76 -4.51 -3.24
CA GLN A 97 25.32 -4.64 -4.64
C GLN A 97 25.83 -5.93 -5.31
N ASN A 98 27.02 -6.40 -4.93
CA ASN A 98 27.61 -7.63 -5.45
C ASN A 98 27.05 -8.91 -4.81
N ARG A 99 26.21 -8.82 -3.78
CA ARG A 99 25.59 -10.00 -3.16
C ARG A 99 24.47 -10.52 -4.05
N ILE A 100 24.40 -11.85 -4.15
CA ILE A 100 23.37 -12.55 -4.94
C ILE A 100 21.96 -12.08 -4.56
N TRP A 101 21.69 -11.90 -3.26
CA TRP A 101 20.38 -11.44 -2.77
C TRP A 101 20.05 -9.98 -3.09
N ALA A 102 21.04 -9.14 -3.41
CA ALA A 102 20.83 -7.73 -3.76
C ALA A 102 20.54 -7.53 -5.26
N GLN A 103 20.88 -8.52 -6.09
CA GLN A 103 20.61 -8.50 -7.52
C GLN A 103 19.09 -8.41 -7.78
N PRO A 104 18.64 -7.60 -8.75
CA PRO A 104 17.22 -7.34 -8.98
C PRO A 104 16.37 -8.60 -9.19
N SER A 105 16.85 -9.57 -9.97
CA SER A 105 16.15 -10.82 -10.27
C SER A 105 15.91 -11.65 -9.00
N TYR A 106 16.93 -11.80 -8.15
CA TYR A 106 16.82 -12.53 -6.90
C TYR A 106 15.95 -11.80 -5.88
N ARG A 107 16.01 -10.46 -5.80
CA ARG A 107 15.08 -9.69 -4.95
C ARG A 107 13.64 -9.86 -5.41
N ALA A 108 13.38 -9.83 -6.71
CA ALA A 108 12.03 -10.05 -7.25
C ALA A 108 11.52 -11.46 -6.92
N ALA A 109 12.36 -12.49 -7.10
CA ALA A 109 12.03 -13.87 -6.73
C ALA A 109 11.78 -14.03 -5.23
N MET A 110 12.62 -13.40 -4.40
CA MET A 110 12.50 -13.44 -2.94
C MET A 110 11.23 -12.72 -2.46
N ALA A 111 10.91 -11.56 -3.05
CA ALA A 111 9.67 -10.84 -2.78
C ALA A 111 8.44 -11.67 -3.16
N LEU A 112 8.47 -12.39 -4.30
CA LEU A 112 7.41 -13.30 -4.69
C LEU A 112 7.28 -14.46 -3.69
N TYR A 113 8.39 -15.10 -3.34
CA TYR A 113 8.42 -16.19 -2.36
C TYR A 113 7.84 -15.77 -1.01
N PHE A 114 8.27 -14.62 -0.47
CA PHE A 114 7.75 -14.12 0.79
C PHE A 114 6.29 -13.67 0.68
N LYS A 115 5.85 -13.09 -0.44
CA LYS A 115 4.42 -12.82 -0.67
C LYS A 115 3.60 -14.11 -0.64
N MET A 116 4.08 -15.19 -1.24
CA MET A 116 3.41 -16.50 -1.20
C MET A 116 3.36 -17.06 0.21
N LYS A 117 4.47 -17.03 0.95
CA LYS A 117 4.51 -17.43 2.37
C LYS A 117 3.55 -16.61 3.23
N CYS A 118 3.57 -15.29 3.08
CA CYS A 118 2.66 -14.40 3.78
C CYS A 118 1.21 -14.68 3.41
N ALA A 119 0.89 -14.94 2.14
CA ALA A 119 -0.46 -15.28 1.72
C ALA A 119 -0.97 -16.58 2.38
N GLN A 120 -0.11 -17.59 2.52
CA GLN A 120 -0.46 -18.84 3.21
C GLN A 120 -0.78 -18.61 4.70
N GLU A 121 0.00 -17.77 5.38
CA GLU A 121 -0.28 -17.41 6.78
C GLU A 121 -1.50 -16.49 6.90
N GLU A 122 -1.71 -15.61 5.94
CA GLU A 122 -2.87 -14.74 5.89
C GLU A 122 -4.17 -15.52 5.73
N ILE A 123 -4.19 -16.63 4.97
CA ILE A 123 -5.36 -17.53 4.90
C ILE A 123 -5.74 -18.04 6.29
N LYS A 124 -4.76 -18.51 7.09
CA LYS A 124 -5.02 -19.01 8.45
C LYS A 124 -5.57 -17.90 9.36
N ARG A 125 -5.01 -16.69 9.27
CA ARG A 125 -5.49 -15.53 10.03
C ARG A 125 -6.90 -15.13 9.63
N LEU A 126 -7.16 -15.08 8.32
CA LEU A 126 -8.48 -14.74 7.79
C LEU A 126 -9.55 -15.73 8.22
N ASN A 127 -9.26 -17.04 8.33
CA ASN A 127 -10.23 -17.99 8.87
C ASN A 127 -10.67 -17.59 10.29
N VAL A 128 -9.73 -17.25 11.17
CA VAL A 128 -10.04 -16.79 12.54
C VAL A 128 -10.86 -15.49 12.52
N GLU A 129 -10.45 -14.52 11.71
CA GLU A 129 -11.13 -13.21 11.63
C GLU A 129 -12.53 -13.31 11.01
N ILE A 130 -12.72 -14.20 10.03
CA ILE A 130 -14.03 -14.51 9.44
C ILE A 130 -14.96 -15.08 10.53
N THR A 131 -14.51 -16.08 11.29
CA THR A 131 -15.31 -16.65 12.37
C THR A 131 -15.65 -15.59 13.43
N ARG A 132 -14.67 -14.75 13.81
CA ARG A 132 -14.88 -13.65 14.78
C ARG A 132 -15.93 -12.66 14.29
N LEU A 133 -15.84 -12.22 13.04
CA LEU A 133 -16.79 -11.26 12.49
C LEU A 133 -18.20 -11.85 12.37
N ARG A 134 -18.33 -13.13 11.97
CA ARG A 134 -19.63 -13.82 11.96
C ARG A 134 -20.24 -13.88 13.36
N THR A 135 -19.44 -14.25 14.36
CA THR A 135 -19.86 -14.36 15.76
C THR A 135 -20.29 -13.00 16.29
N PHE A 136 -19.47 -11.97 16.05
CA PHE A 136 -19.78 -10.59 16.41
C PHE A 136 -21.12 -10.14 15.82
N ILE A 137 -21.34 -10.30 14.50
CA ILE A 137 -22.59 -9.90 13.85
C ILE A 137 -23.79 -10.65 14.45
N ARG A 138 -23.68 -11.94 14.71
CA ARG A 138 -24.74 -12.75 15.33
C ARG A 138 -25.10 -12.23 16.72
N ASP A 139 -24.11 -12.06 17.57
CA ASP A 139 -24.31 -11.68 18.97
C ASP A 139 -24.80 -10.22 19.08
N ASP A 140 -24.24 -9.34 18.25
CA ASP A 140 -24.67 -7.95 18.09
C ASP A 140 -26.13 -7.85 17.63
N THR A 141 -26.53 -8.70 16.67
CA THR A 141 -27.93 -8.81 16.22
C THR A 141 -28.86 -9.26 17.35
N ALA A 142 -28.49 -10.32 18.06
CA ALA A 142 -29.30 -10.84 19.15
C ALA A 142 -29.46 -9.82 20.29
N LEU A 143 -28.40 -9.07 20.60
CA LEU A 143 -28.41 -8.01 21.60
C LEU A 143 -29.33 -6.86 21.19
N HIS A 144 -29.16 -6.31 19.97
CA HIS A 144 -29.95 -5.17 19.51
C HIS A 144 -31.44 -5.51 19.45
N LEU A 145 -31.81 -6.66 18.90
CA LEU A 145 -33.21 -7.09 18.86
C LEU A 145 -33.80 -7.26 20.26
N ARG A 146 -33.05 -7.84 21.20
CA ARG A 146 -33.50 -7.97 22.60
C ARG A 146 -33.72 -6.62 23.26
N VAL A 147 -32.77 -5.69 23.11
CA VAL A 147 -32.84 -4.35 23.70
C VAL A 147 -34.01 -3.57 23.11
N ILE A 148 -34.16 -3.56 21.78
CA ILE A 148 -35.28 -2.90 21.09
C ILE A 148 -36.61 -3.45 21.62
N ASN A 149 -36.79 -4.77 21.68
CA ASN A 149 -38.01 -5.38 22.19
C ASN A 149 -38.30 -5.02 23.66
N SER A 150 -37.26 -4.94 24.50
CA SER A 150 -37.43 -4.55 25.91
C SER A 150 -37.85 -3.08 26.08
N LEU A 151 -37.36 -2.20 25.20
CA LEU A 151 -37.65 -0.76 25.23
C LEU A 151 -39.01 -0.44 24.61
N GLN A 152 -39.55 -1.28 23.72
CA GLN A 152 -40.90 -1.08 23.18
C GLN A 152 -41.98 -0.98 24.27
N ALA A 153 -41.80 -1.65 25.41
CA ALA A 153 -42.74 -1.63 26.52
C ALA A 153 -42.63 -0.40 27.44
N HIS A 154 -41.48 0.28 27.46
CA HIS A 154 -41.18 1.32 28.46
C HIS A 154 -40.89 2.69 27.83
N GLU A 155 -40.21 2.72 26.67
CA GLU A 155 -39.72 3.93 26.01
C GLU A 155 -39.76 3.82 24.48
N HIS A 156 -40.95 4.01 23.90
CA HIS A 156 -41.16 3.85 22.46
C HIS A 156 -40.28 4.78 21.59
N GLY A 157 -39.99 6.01 22.04
CA GLY A 157 -39.14 6.94 21.29
C GLY A 157 -37.68 6.47 21.17
N LEU A 158 -37.12 5.93 22.25
CA LEU A 158 -35.78 5.36 22.25
C LEU A 158 -35.73 4.05 21.46
N ALA A 159 -36.76 3.21 21.57
CA ALA A 159 -36.89 2.00 20.77
C ALA A 159 -36.91 2.30 19.26
N ALA A 160 -37.63 3.34 18.83
CA ALA A 160 -37.72 3.74 17.43
C ALA A 160 -36.37 4.25 16.87
N THR A 161 -35.66 5.08 17.63
CA THR A 161 -34.34 5.60 17.22
C THR A 161 -33.28 4.49 17.14
N LEU A 162 -33.24 3.60 18.12
CA LEU A 162 -32.35 2.43 18.10
C LEU A 162 -32.69 1.47 16.96
N SER A 163 -33.98 1.27 16.66
CA SER A 163 -34.42 0.45 15.53
C SER A 163 -33.92 1.02 14.20
N HIS A 164 -34.04 2.33 14.00
CA HIS A 164 -33.54 2.98 12.80
C HIS A 164 -32.03 2.86 12.65
N GLN A 165 -31.27 3.08 13.73
CA GLN A 165 -29.81 2.88 13.72
C GLN A 165 -29.44 1.41 13.42
N TRP A 166 -30.17 0.47 14.02
CA TRP A 166 -29.97 -0.95 13.80
C TRP A 166 -30.23 -1.35 12.35
N GLU A 167 -31.29 -0.84 11.70
CA GLU A 167 -31.58 -1.11 10.29
C GLU A 167 -30.43 -0.71 9.36
N LEU A 168 -29.82 0.45 9.60
CA LEU A 168 -28.67 0.92 8.82
C LEU A 168 -27.47 -0.03 9.01
N ARG A 169 -27.20 -0.44 10.24
CA ARG A 169 -26.11 -1.38 10.56
C ARG A 169 -26.38 -2.79 10.03
N ALA A 170 -27.62 -3.26 10.10
CA ALA A 170 -28.04 -4.55 9.57
C ALA A 170 -27.83 -4.65 8.06
N LYS A 171 -28.09 -3.56 7.31
CA LYS A 171 -27.77 -3.48 5.87
C LYS A 171 -26.28 -3.64 5.59
N VAL A 172 -25.42 -3.01 6.40
CA VAL A 172 -23.96 -3.16 6.29
C VAL A 172 -23.54 -4.59 6.66
N ASN A 173 -24.06 -5.14 7.75
CA ASN A 173 -23.82 -6.51 8.18
C ASN A 173 -24.23 -7.52 7.10
N LEU A 174 -25.32 -7.28 6.36
CA LEU A 174 -25.74 -8.13 5.25
C LEU A 174 -24.69 -8.18 4.13
N VAL A 175 -24.08 -7.03 3.79
CA VAL A 175 -22.97 -6.99 2.81
C VAL A 175 -21.77 -7.78 3.31
N HIS A 176 -21.43 -7.66 4.59
CA HIS A 176 -20.36 -8.46 5.20
C HIS A 176 -20.69 -9.96 5.14
N LEU A 177 -21.88 -10.37 5.58
CA LEU A 177 -22.30 -11.78 5.57
C LEU A 177 -22.26 -12.38 4.16
N THR A 178 -22.71 -11.65 3.14
CA THR A 178 -22.61 -12.10 1.73
C THR A 178 -21.15 -12.35 1.33
N ARG A 179 -20.23 -11.46 1.69
CA ARG A 179 -18.80 -11.63 1.40
C ARG A 179 -18.18 -12.77 2.21
N LEU A 180 -18.56 -12.93 3.48
CA LEU A 180 -18.08 -14.01 4.34
C LEU A 180 -18.56 -15.38 3.83
N ASN A 181 -19.80 -15.46 3.32
CA ASN A 181 -20.32 -16.67 2.69
C ASN A 181 -19.59 -16.99 1.39
N ALA A 182 -19.26 -15.98 0.56
CA ALA A 182 -18.42 -16.19 -0.62
C ALA A 182 -17.00 -16.65 -0.24
N ALA A 183 -16.43 -16.11 0.83
CA ALA A 183 -15.11 -16.52 1.34
C ALA A 183 -15.10 -17.97 1.86
N ALA A 184 -16.22 -18.43 2.44
CA ALA A 184 -16.36 -19.82 2.90
C ALA A 184 -16.30 -20.84 1.75
N CYS A 185 -16.54 -20.42 0.51
CA CYS A 185 -16.43 -21.27 -0.69
C CYS A 185 -15.00 -21.33 -1.26
N LEU A 186 -14.05 -20.56 -0.72
CA LEU A 186 -12.68 -20.51 -1.23
C LEU A 186 -11.82 -21.66 -0.70
N PRO A 187 -10.84 -22.13 -1.50
CA PRO A 187 -9.89 -23.14 -1.04
C PRO A 187 -9.06 -22.61 0.14
N GLY A 188 -8.89 -23.44 1.17
CA GLY A 188 -8.17 -23.09 2.39
C GLY A 188 -9.05 -22.51 3.50
N TYR A 189 -10.36 -22.36 3.28
CA TYR A 189 -11.31 -22.08 4.35
C TYR A 189 -11.45 -23.28 5.29
N THR A 190 -11.41 -23.04 6.60
CA THR A 190 -11.47 -24.11 7.61
C THR A 190 -12.50 -23.88 8.71
N GLY A 191 -13.32 -22.82 8.67
CA GLY A 191 -14.31 -22.55 9.74
C GLY A 191 -15.03 -21.23 9.68
#